data_AF-A0A2P6CFC7-F1
#
_entry.id   AF-A0A2P6CFC7-F1
#
_cell.length_a   1.000
_cell.length_b   1.000
_cell.length_c   1.000
_cell.angle_alpha   90.00
_cell.angle_beta   90.00
_cell.angle_gamma   90.00
#
_symmetry.space_group_name_H-M   'P 1'
#
loop_
_entity.id
_entity.type
_entity.pdbx_description
1 polymer ?
#
loop_
_entity_poly.entity_id
_entity_poly.type
_entity_poly.pdbx_seq_one_letter_code
_entity_poly.pdbx_strand_id
1 'polypeptide(L)'
;MQSKYYKIIPDQLYKTNNQELIIEYLVENKICGEFTNILYTGEFEKTDVLGEHYSKSRRTKVYDSQIYSNEVINEFYSFLLTHYKAGLGKHIMFNLKLHEDTFGLKDSKCKKIALSYFEVYYNQIPINPGFKLKLDEVRNIIPATKFESLKRYKDCLFLSLENKSELIIPYLAGDDNYYNRDLFENNSMIKEIFEFENNLKILIELNKKFKFEEDDIFIPKTKAKIIFKEYNDQFQSLKQLQFIEEKLTIEENRKPSYIVSLYFFFKLEKVNLKIPKEKDFREILLDYFDLKLKRLKVNDSSNDKHQIRMRTIQNEWLEFIK
;
A
#
# COMPACT_ATOMS: atom_id res chain seq x y z
N MET A 1 -7.82 13.95 -9.81
CA MET A 1 -6.73 14.40 -8.93
C MET A 1 -5.93 15.40 -9.75
N GLN A 2 -5.73 16.62 -9.27
CA GLN A 2 -4.90 17.61 -9.98
C GLN A 2 -3.44 17.21 -9.75
N SER A 3 -2.74 16.78 -10.80
CA SER A 3 -1.32 16.42 -10.69
C SER A 3 -0.49 17.69 -10.51
N LYS A 4 0.49 17.64 -9.61
CA LYS A 4 1.38 18.77 -9.30
C LYS A 4 2.40 18.99 -10.42
N TYR A 5 2.85 17.91 -11.06
CA TYR A 5 3.98 17.93 -12.00
C TYR A 5 3.58 17.78 -13.47
N TYR A 6 2.37 17.31 -13.77
CA TYR A 6 1.89 17.21 -15.14
C TYR A 6 1.80 18.60 -15.80
N LYS A 7 2.35 18.72 -17.01
CA LYS A 7 2.39 19.99 -17.78
C LYS A 7 3.13 21.13 -17.05
N ILE A 8 4.16 20.80 -16.29
CA ILE A 8 5.06 21.78 -15.65
C ILE A 8 6.08 22.36 -16.62
N ILE A 9 6.52 21.60 -17.63
CA ILE A 9 7.43 22.11 -18.66
C ILE A 9 6.63 23.03 -19.60
N PRO A 10 7.06 24.28 -19.82
CA PRO A 10 6.42 25.18 -20.76
C PRO A 10 6.40 24.60 -22.18
N ASP A 11 5.26 24.63 -22.85
CA ASP A 11 5.08 24.10 -24.22
C ASP A 11 6.09 24.70 -25.22
N GLN A 12 6.42 25.99 -25.07
CA GLN A 12 7.44 26.66 -25.88
C GLN A 12 8.82 26.02 -25.71
N LEU A 13 9.18 25.65 -24.47
CA LEU A 13 10.45 24.99 -24.17
C LEU A 13 10.44 23.55 -24.69
N TYR A 14 9.37 22.80 -24.44
CA TYR A 14 9.24 21.41 -24.90
C TYR A 14 9.34 21.30 -26.44
N LYS A 15 8.70 22.22 -27.17
CA LYS A 15 8.73 22.27 -28.63
C LYS A 15 10.10 22.59 -29.23
N THR A 16 11.03 23.17 -28.47
CA THR A 16 12.41 23.32 -28.94
C THR A 16 13.10 21.98 -29.18
N ASN A 17 12.61 20.92 -28.50
CA ASN A 17 13.23 19.59 -28.45
C ASN A 17 14.73 19.64 -28.04
N ASN A 18 15.14 20.71 -27.35
CA ASN A 18 16.49 20.86 -26.82
C ASN A 18 16.55 20.26 -25.41
N GLN A 19 17.14 19.08 -25.28
CA GLN A 19 17.21 18.36 -24.02
C GLN A 19 18.01 19.11 -22.95
N GLU A 20 19.07 19.83 -23.31
CA GLU A 20 19.90 20.57 -22.35
C GLU A 20 19.07 21.67 -21.67
N LEU A 21 18.35 22.48 -22.45
CA LEU A 21 17.49 23.55 -21.92
C LEU A 21 16.33 22.99 -21.07
N ILE A 22 15.78 21.84 -21.47
CA ILE A 22 14.75 21.16 -20.67
C ILE A 22 15.34 20.70 -19.33
N ILE A 23 16.52 20.07 -19.33
CA ILE A 23 17.16 19.58 -18.12
C ILE A 23 17.53 20.75 -17.20
N GLU A 24 18.10 21.83 -17.73
CA GLU A 24 18.41 23.05 -16.97
C GLU A 24 17.15 23.57 -16.25
N TYR A 25 16.04 23.71 -16.98
CA TYR A 25 14.76 24.10 -16.38
C TYR A 25 14.30 23.17 -15.25
N LEU A 26 14.43 21.86 -15.45
CA LEU A 26 14.01 20.86 -14.45
C LEU A 26 14.88 20.90 -13.19
N VAL A 27 16.20 21.13 -13.34
CA VAL A 27 17.15 21.27 -12.24
C VAL A 27 16.89 22.56 -11.46
N GLU A 28 16.72 23.69 -12.13
CA GLU A 28 16.41 24.99 -11.51
C GLU A 28 15.11 24.94 -10.69
N ASN A 29 14.11 24.20 -11.16
CA ASN A 29 12.83 24.02 -10.49
C ASN A 29 12.81 22.86 -9.47
N LYS A 30 13.96 22.24 -9.19
CA LYS A 30 14.10 21.13 -8.22
C LYS A 30 13.21 19.92 -8.54
N ILE A 31 12.99 19.64 -9.81
CA ILE A 31 12.21 18.50 -10.30
C ILE A 31 13.09 17.26 -10.41
N CYS A 32 14.33 17.43 -10.88
CA CYS A 32 15.38 16.41 -10.90
C CYS A 32 16.72 16.97 -10.41
N GLY A 33 17.62 16.06 -10.04
CA GLY A 33 19.02 16.37 -9.77
C GLY A 33 19.93 15.75 -10.84
N GLU A 34 21.09 16.36 -11.05
CA GLU A 34 22.15 15.78 -11.87
C GLU A 34 23.06 14.89 -11.04
N PHE A 35 23.26 13.66 -11.52
CA PHE A 35 24.13 12.68 -10.90
C PHE A 35 25.19 12.25 -11.89
N THR A 36 26.45 12.48 -11.54
CA THR A 36 27.57 11.96 -12.30
C THR A 36 27.81 10.50 -11.95
N ASN A 37 27.58 9.59 -12.89
CA ASN A 37 27.90 8.18 -12.71
C ASN A 37 29.40 7.95 -12.86
N ILE A 38 30.00 7.33 -11.85
CA ILE A 38 31.41 6.94 -11.82
C ILE A 38 31.48 5.42 -11.87
N LEU A 39 32.09 4.88 -12.93
CA LEU A 39 32.42 3.47 -13.00
C LEU A 39 33.71 3.21 -12.25
N TYR A 40 33.66 2.19 -11.39
CA TYR A 40 34.83 1.62 -10.75
C TYR A 40 35.17 0.32 -11.47
N THR A 41 36.22 0.34 -12.28
CA THR A 41 36.81 -0.89 -12.81
C THR A 41 37.97 -1.27 -11.92
N GLY A 42 37.94 -2.47 -11.35
CA GLY A 42 39.02 -2.96 -10.51
C GLY A 42 39.34 -4.42 -10.76
N GLU A 43 40.63 -4.73 -10.68
CA GLU A 43 41.13 -6.11 -10.66
C GLU A 43 41.35 -6.51 -9.20
N PHE A 44 40.89 -7.71 -8.86
CA PHE A 44 41.09 -8.31 -7.53
C PHE A 44 42.25 -9.30 -7.61
N GLU A 45 43.29 -9.06 -6.83
CA GLU A 45 44.43 -9.95 -6.68
C GLU A 45 44.38 -10.59 -5.29
N LYS A 46 44.66 -11.90 -5.22
CA LYS A 46 44.79 -12.60 -3.93
C LYS A 46 46.11 -12.21 -3.28
N THR A 47 46.09 -11.96 -1.98
CA THR A 47 47.33 -11.78 -1.20
C THR A 47 47.79 -13.14 -0.65
N ASP A 48 48.99 -13.15 -0.03
CA ASP A 48 49.54 -14.33 0.63
C ASP A 48 48.79 -14.69 1.94
N VAL A 49 47.87 -13.84 2.40
CA VAL A 49 47.05 -14.06 3.59
C VAL A 49 45.70 -14.68 3.19
N LEU A 50 45.35 -15.81 3.82
CA LEU A 50 44.12 -16.52 3.53
C LEU A 50 42.89 -15.62 3.77
N GLY A 51 42.13 -15.39 2.70
CA GLY A 51 40.89 -14.59 2.73
C GLY A 51 41.10 -13.08 2.50
N GLU A 52 42.33 -12.62 2.33
CA GLU A 52 42.62 -11.23 1.98
C GLU A 52 42.76 -11.05 0.46
N HIS A 53 42.21 -9.94 -0.01
CA HIS A 53 42.26 -9.52 -1.40
C HIS A 53 42.74 -8.09 -1.49
N TYR A 54 43.65 -7.83 -2.41
CA TYR A 54 44.05 -6.49 -2.81
C TYR A 54 43.23 -6.07 -4.03
N SER A 55 42.76 -4.83 -4.05
CA SER A 55 42.07 -4.27 -5.23
C SER A 55 42.72 -2.96 -5.67
N LYS A 56 43.04 -2.87 -6.96
CA LYS A 56 43.34 -1.60 -7.63
C LYS A 56 42.11 -1.22 -8.42
N SER A 57 41.50 -0.09 -8.06
CA SER A 57 40.36 0.45 -8.78
C SER A 57 40.75 1.72 -9.54
N ARG A 58 40.30 1.80 -10.79
CA ARG A 58 40.35 3.03 -11.59
C ARG A 58 38.95 3.62 -11.65
N ARG A 59 38.87 4.94 -11.44
CA ARG A 59 37.63 5.70 -11.55
C ARG A 59 37.54 6.30 -12.94
N THR A 60 36.43 6.05 -13.63
CA THR A 60 36.14 6.68 -14.93
C THR A 60 34.73 7.27 -14.87
N LYS A 61 34.60 8.56 -15.18
CA LYS A 61 33.28 9.20 -15.37
C LYS A 61 32.65 8.60 -16.63
N VAL A 62 31.41 8.14 -16.54
CA VAL A 62 30.73 7.43 -17.63
C VAL A 62 29.74 8.32 -18.35
N TYR A 63 28.77 8.88 -17.61
CA TYR A 63 27.76 9.80 -18.12
C TYR A 63 27.08 10.52 -16.94
N ASP A 64 26.49 11.67 -17.22
CA ASP A 64 25.61 12.37 -16.29
C ASP A 64 24.18 11.83 -16.49
N SER A 65 23.50 11.47 -15.40
CA SER A 65 22.11 11.02 -15.39
C SER A 65 21.25 11.96 -14.57
N GLN A 66 20.02 12.17 -15.01
CA GLN A 66 19.02 12.88 -14.24
C GLN A 66 18.30 11.88 -13.32
N ILE A 67 18.26 12.18 -12.04
CA ILE A 67 17.45 11.44 -11.07
C ILE A 67 16.29 12.33 -10.67
N TYR A 68 15.09 11.90 -11.03
CA TYR A 68 13.86 12.62 -10.69
C TYR A 68 13.49 12.36 -9.22
N SER A 69 12.88 13.35 -8.58
CA SER A 69 12.43 13.19 -7.20
C SER A 69 11.36 12.09 -7.04
N ASN A 70 11.31 11.47 -5.86
CA ASN A 70 10.32 10.44 -5.55
C ASN A 70 8.87 10.92 -5.76
N GLU A 71 8.57 12.20 -5.53
CA GLU A 71 7.24 12.76 -5.76
C GLU A 71 6.86 12.71 -7.25
N VAL A 72 7.79 13.10 -8.13
CA VAL A 72 7.61 13.05 -9.59
C VAL A 72 7.39 11.62 -10.05
N ILE A 73 8.21 10.67 -9.58
CA ILE A 73 8.10 9.26 -9.98
C ILE A 73 6.78 8.66 -9.49
N ASN A 74 6.34 8.96 -8.26
CA ASN A 74 5.05 8.47 -7.76
C ASN A 74 3.86 9.01 -8.57
N GLU A 75 3.87 10.31 -8.92
CA GLU A 75 2.83 10.88 -9.77
C GLU A 75 2.88 10.32 -11.19
N PHE A 76 4.08 10.16 -11.77
CA PHE A 76 4.24 9.60 -13.11
C PHE A 76 3.76 8.14 -13.18
N TYR A 77 4.13 7.32 -12.21
CA TYR A 77 3.63 5.95 -12.09
C TYR A 77 2.09 5.92 -12.02
N SER A 78 1.51 6.80 -11.19
CA SER A 78 0.06 6.92 -11.05
C SER A 78 -0.62 7.39 -12.35
N PHE A 79 0.03 8.30 -13.08
CA PHE A 79 -0.38 8.74 -14.40
C PHE A 79 -0.40 7.57 -15.39
N LEU A 80 0.67 6.78 -15.50
CA LEU A 80 0.72 5.62 -16.39
C LEU A 80 -0.45 4.67 -16.12
N LEU A 81 -0.70 4.31 -14.86
CA LEU A 81 -1.81 3.44 -14.46
C LEU A 81 -3.19 4.01 -14.80
N THR A 82 -3.34 5.33 -14.68
CA THR A 82 -4.60 6.02 -14.97
C THR A 82 -4.84 6.13 -16.47
N HIS A 83 -3.80 6.53 -17.22
CA HIS A 83 -3.83 6.74 -18.65
C HIS A 83 -4.13 5.44 -19.40
N TYR A 84 -3.41 4.36 -19.06
CA TYR A 84 -3.62 3.04 -19.64
C TYR A 84 -4.51 2.14 -18.77
N LYS A 85 -5.48 2.69 -18.03
CA LYS A 85 -6.34 1.92 -17.11
C LYS A 85 -6.98 0.67 -17.72
N ALA A 86 -7.26 0.67 -19.02
CA ALA A 86 -7.80 -0.49 -19.74
C ALA A 86 -6.88 -1.72 -19.69
N GLY A 87 -5.57 -1.50 -19.56
CA GLY A 87 -4.56 -2.56 -19.37
C GLY A 87 -4.62 -3.26 -18.00
N LEU A 88 -5.39 -2.72 -17.03
CA LEU A 88 -5.53 -3.30 -15.68
C LEU A 88 -6.73 -4.27 -15.54
N GLY A 89 -7.22 -4.82 -16.65
CA GLY A 89 -8.43 -5.66 -16.68
C GLY A 89 -8.26 -7.12 -16.27
N LYS A 90 -7.03 -7.64 -16.11
CA LYS A 90 -6.81 -9.10 -15.93
C LYS A 90 -7.48 -9.66 -14.67
N HIS A 91 -7.56 -8.88 -13.60
CA HIS A 91 -8.22 -9.28 -12.35
C HIS A 91 -9.72 -9.62 -12.51
N ILE A 92 -10.43 -8.98 -13.45
CA ILE A 92 -11.85 -9.27 -13.70
C ILE A 92 -12.00 -10.68 -14.28
N MET A 93 -11.19 -10.99 -15.29
CA MET A 93 -11.18 -12.31 -15.92
C MET A 93 -10.76 -13.40 -14.92
N PHE A 94 -9.78 -13.09 -14.07
CA PHE A 94 -9.37 -13.97 -12.98
C PHE A 94 -10.53 -14.26 -12.01
N ASN A 95 -11.29 -13.24 -11.60
CA ASN A 95 -12.41 -13.42 -10.65
C ASN A 95 -13.52 -14.30 -11.22
N LEU A 96 -13.82 -14.19 -12.51
CA LEU A 96 -14.74 -15.08 -13.20
C LEU A 96 -14.23 -16.53 -13.16
N LYS A 97 -12.96 -16.74 -13.53
CA LYS A 97 -12.34 -18.06 -13.51
C LYS A 97 -12.33 -18.68 -12.11
N LEU A 98 -11.96 -17.91 -11.09
CA LEU A 98 -11.96 -18.36 -9.70
C LEU A 98 -13.37 -18.75 -9.26
N HIS A 99 -14.39 -17.97 -9.64
CA HIS A 99 -15.78 -18.30 -9.34
C HIS A 99 -16.21 -19.62 -9.99
N GLU A 100 -15.93 -19.81 -11.28
CA GLU A 100 -16.21 -21.05 -12.00
C GLU A 100 -15.54 -22.27 -11.33
N ASP A 101 -14.26 -22.15 -11.01
CA ASP A 101 -13.48 -23.24 -10.39
C ASP A 101 -13.91 -23.57 -8.95
N THR A 102 -14.58 -22.63 -8.28
CA THR A 102 -14.98 -22.77 -6.87
C THR A 102 -16.48 -22.95 -6.67
N PHE A 103 -17.27 -22.86 -7.75
CA PHE A 103 -18.72 -22.94 -7.68
C PHE A 103 -19.19 -24.27 -7.08
N GLY A 104 -20.07 -24.20 -6.07
CA GLY A 104 -20.62 -25.38 -5.37
C GLY A 104 -19.61 -26.14 -4.49
N LEU A 105 -18.37 -25.66 -4.35
CA LEU A 105 -17.38 -26.28 -3.48
C LEU A 105 -17.48 -25.77 -2.03
N LYS A 106 -17.03 -26.61 -1.10
CA LYS A 106 -16.86 -26.22 0.32
C LYS A 106 -15.70 -25.24 0.47
N ASP A 107 -15.80 -24.32 1.43
CA ASP A 107 -14.78 -23.29 1.72
C ASP A 107 -13.35 -23.83 1.82
N SER A 108 -13.15 -24.99 2.43
CA SER A 108 -11.83 -25.60 2.56
C SER A 108 -11.21 -26.01 1.21
N LYS A 109 -12.03 -26.44 0.24
CA LYS A 109 -11.60 -26.72 -1.13
C LYS A 109 -11.36 -25.42 -1.89
N CYS A 110 -12.25 -24.43 -1.74
CA CYS A 110 -12.08 -23.10 -2.33
C CYS A 110 -10.75 -22.47 -1.91
N LYS A 111 -10.42 -22.55 -0.61
CA LYS A 111 -9.16 -22.02 -0.06
C LYS A 111 -7.93 -22.70 -0.66
N LYS A 112 -7.97 -24.01 -0.92
CA LYS A 112 -6.85 -24.74 -1.56
C LYS A 112 -6.66 -24.30 -3.02
N ILE A 113 -7.73 -24.21 -3.80
CA ILE A 113 -7.69 -23.74 -5.18
C ILE A 113 -7.15 -22.31 -5.24
N ALA A 114 -7.67 -21.44 -4.38
CA ALA A 114 -7.22 -20.07 -4.26
C ALA A 114 -5.74 -19.94 -3.86
N LEU A 115 -5.23 -20.84 -3.00
CA LEU A 115 -3.80 -20.87 -2.64
C LEU A 115 -2.94 -21.25 -3.86
N SER A 116 -3.35 -22.25 -4.64
CA SER A 116 -2.65 -22.60 -5.89
C SER A 116 -2.61 -21.43 -6.87
N TYR A 117 -3.72 -20.70 -7.02
CA TYR A 117 -3.73 -19.47 -7.82
C TYR A 117 -2.78 -18.42 -7.26
N PHE A 118 -2.80 -18.19 -5.94
CA PHE A 118 -1.91 -17.24 -5.28
C PHE A 118 -0.43 -17.56 -5.58
N GLU A 119 -0.03 -18.81 -5.47
CA GLU A 119 1.34 -19.24 -5.77
C GLU A 119 1.71 -19.02 -7.24
N VAL A 120 0.80 -19.35 -8.18
CA VAL A 120 1.02 -19.15 -9.62
C VAL A 120 1.25 -17.68 -9.94
N TYR A 121 0.35 -16.79 -9.53
CA TYR A 121 0.47 -15.36 -9.83
C TYR A 121 1.64 -14.70 -9.11
N TYR A 122 1.96 -15.13 -7.89
CA TYR A 122 3.13 -14.64 -7.17
C TYR A 122 4.44 -15.04 -7.89
N ASN A 123 4.54 -16.29 -8.36
CA ASN A 123 5.75 -16.79 -9.01
C ASN A 123 5.95 -16.27 -10.44
N GLN A 124 4.92 -15.68 -11.06
CA GLN A 124 5.06 -14.97 -12.35
C GLN A 124 5.81 -13.65 -12.23
N ILE A 125 5.88 -13.06 -11.03
CA ILE A 125 6.61 -11.82 -10.79
C ILE A 125 8.09 -12.18 -10.58
N PRO A 126 9.03 -11.59 -11.34
CA PRO A 126 10.46 -11.94 -11.28
C PRO A 126 11.16 -11.34 -10.05
N ILE A 127 10.69 -11.71 -8.86
CA ILE A 127 11.18 -11.21 -7.58
C ILE A 127 12.59 -11.78 -7.32
N ASN A 128 13.57 -10.87 -7.21
CA ASN A 128 14.94 -11.21 -6.81
C ASN A 128 14.94 -12.01 -5.49
N PRO A 129 15.67 -13.14 -5.38
CA PRO A 129 15.75 -13.93 -4.16
C PRO A 129 16.08 -13.11 -2.89
N GLY A 130 16.90 -12.07 -3.01
CA GLY A 130 17.24 -11.17 -1.90
C GLY A 130 16.02 -10.44 -1.32
N PHE A 131 14.99 -10.17 -2.11
CA PHE A 131 13.77 -9.52 -1.62
C PHE A 131 12.88 -10.44 -0.80
N LYS A 132 13.14 -11.75 -0.82
CA LYS A 132 12.43 -12.76 -0.03
C LYS A 132 13.02 -12.92 1.37
N LEU A 133 14.04 -12.13 1.73
CA LEU A 133 14.74 -12.18 3.02
C LEU A 133 14.69 -10.81 3.71
N LYS A 134 14.57 -10.77 5.03
CA LYS A 134 14.64 -9.54 5.84
C LYS A 134 15.47 -9.77 7.09
N LEU A 135 15.87 -8.67 7.74
CA LEU A 135 16.50 -8.72 9.05
C LEU A 135 15.42 -8.60 10.13
N ASP A 136 15.50 -9.44 11.16
CA ASP A 136 14.73 -9.24 12.39
C ASP A 136 15.37 -8.15 13.29
N GLU A 137 14.78 -7.91 14.45
CA GLU A 137 15.25 -6.89 15.41
C GLU A 137 16.69 -7.14 15.91
N VAL A 138 17.13 -8.40 15.89
CA VAL A 138 18.46 -8.85 16.34
C VAL A 138 19.42 -9.03 15.16
N ARG A 139 19.03 -8.60 13.95
CA ARG A 139 19.78 -8.70 12.68
C ARG A 139 20.00 -10.14 12.19
N ASN A 140 19.14 -11.07 12.55
CA ASN A 140 19.12 -12.38 11.90
C ASN A 140 18.40 -12.29 10.55
N ILE A 141 18.86 -13.08 9.58
CA ILE A 141 18.21 -13.21 8.28
C ILE A 141 17.02 -14.15 8.42
N ILE A 142 15.82 -13.64 8.19
CA ILE A 142 14.55 -14.39 8.22
C ILE A 142 13.79 -14.23 6.89
N PRO A 143 12.87 -15.14 6.54
CA PRO A 143 12.01 -14.95 5.38
C PRO A 143 11.14 -13.70 5.49
N ALA A 144 11.04 -12.94 4.41
CA ALA A 144 10.04 -11.89 4.25
C ALA A 144 8.69 -12.51 3.85
N THR A 145 7.58 -11.85 4.20
CA THR A 145 6.25 -12.23 3.70
C THR A 145 6.18 -12.01 2.19
N LYS A 146 5.18 -12.61 1.53
CA LYS A 146 5.02 -12.45 0.08
C LYS A 146 4.73 -10.99 -0.24
N PHE A 147 3.86 -10.32 0.51
CA PHE A 147 3.59 -8.89 0.34
C PHE A 147 4.80 -7.98 0.65
N GLU A 148 5.68 -8.32 1.60
CA GLU A 148 6.94 -7.59 1.80
C GLU A 148 7.84 -7.65 0.56
N SER A 149 7.96 -8.84 -0.04
CA SER A 149 8.77 -9.00 -1.25
C SER A 149 8.16 -8.30 -2.47
N LEU A 150 6.82 -8.29 -2.59
CA LEU A 150 6.09 -7.55 -3.63
C LEU A 150 6.28 -6.04 -3.50
N LYS A 151 6.29 -5.52 -2.26
CA LYS A 151 6.53 -4.09 -2.00
C LYS A 151 7.93 -3.68 -2.45
N ARG A 152 8.95 -4.48 -2.11
CA ARG A 152 10.32 -4.24 -2.55
C ARG A 152 10.46 -4.28 -4.07
N TYR A 153 9.79 -5.23 -4.72
CA TYR A 153 9.77 -5.27 -6.18
C TYR A 153 9.11 -4.03 -6.78
N LYS A 154 7.97 -3.58 -6.22
CA LYS A 154 7.35 -2.31 -6.62
C LYS A 154 8.29 -1.12 -6.43
N ASP A 155 9.01 -1.07 -5.31
CA ASP A 155 10.02 -0.04 -5.04
C ASP A 155 11.16 -0.09 -6.08
N CYS A 156 11.55 -1.27 -6.56
CA CYS A 156 12.48 -1.39 -7.69
C CYS A 156 11.91 -0.90 -9.02
N LEU A 157 10.61 -1.06 -9.28
CA LEU A 157 9.98 -0.47 -10.46
C LEU A 157 10.04 1.06 -10.41
N PHE A 158 9.83 1.67 -9.23
CA PHE A 158 9.99 3.11 -9.02
C PHE A 158 11.43 3.56 -9.27
N LEU A 159 12.42 2.85 -8.72
CA LEU A 159 13.83 3.15 -8.98
C LEU A 159 14.19 2.99 -10.46
N SER A 160 13.61 2.00 -11.14
CA SER A 160 13.86 1.79 -12.57
C SER A 160 13.31 2.92 -13.44
N LEU A 161 12.27 3.63 -12.97
CA LEU A 161 11.72 4.80 -13.62
C LEU A 161 12.54 6.07 -13.35
N GLU A 162 13.31 6.13 -12.26
CA GLU A 162 13.91 7.37 -11.75
C GLU A 162 14.89 8.07 -12.71
N ASN A 163 15.37 7.36 -13.72
CA ASN A 163 16.31 7.85 -14.73
C ASN A 163 15.74 7.78 -16.16
N LYS A 164 14.43 7.58 -16.31
CA LYS A 164 13.76 7.41 -17.60
C LYS A 164 13.27 8.73 -18.17
N SER A 165 14.19 9.64 -18.46
CA SER A 165 13.90 10.95 -19.03
C SER A 165 13.05 10.86 -20.31
N GLU A 166 13.26 9.85 -21.14
CA GLU A 166 12.50 9.58 -22.35
C GLU A 166 11.01 9.29 -22.08
N LEU A 167 10.69 8.78 -20.89
CA LEU A 167 9.32 8.53 -20.46
C LEU A 167 8.78 9.64 -19.57
N ILE A 168 9.62 10.37 -18.83
CA ILE A 168 9.16 11.35 -17.84
C ILE A 168 8.98 12.74 -18.47
N ILE A 169 9.88 13.17 -19.35
CA ILE A 169 9.80 14.50 -19.96
C ILE A 169 8.48 14.72 -20.71
N PRO A 170 7.97 13.77 -21.54
CA PRO A 170 6.68 13.95 -22.20
C PRO A 170 5.52 14.12 -21.20
N TYR A 171 5.56 13.45 -20.05
CA TYR A 171 4.57 13.59 -18.98
C TYR A 171 4.65 14.96 -18.32
N LEU A 172 5.87 15.41 -18.01
CA LEU A 172 6.10 16.75 -17.47
C LEU A 172 5.71 17.85 -18.45
N ALA A 173 5.73 17.58 -19.76
CA ALA A 173 5.23 18.48 -20.81
C ALA A 173 3.71 18.37 -21.04
N GLY A 174 3.07 17.31 -20.54
CA GLY A 174 1.65 17.03 -20.79
C GLY A 174 1.35 16.54 -22.21
N ASP A 175 2.28 15.83 -22.84
CA ASP A 175 2.09 15.22 -24.16
C ASP A 175 1.37 13.87 -24.05
N ASP A 176 0.04 13.92 -23.99
CA ASP A 176 -0.78 12.70 -23.94
C ASP A 176 -0.68 11.84 -25.21
N ASN A 177 -0.33 12.44 -26.36
CA ASN A 177 -0.22 11.71 -27.63
C ASN A 177 1.03 10.83 -27.67
N TYR A 178 2.08 11.20 -26.92
CA TYR A 178 3.25 10.36 -26.71
C TYR A 178 2.86 9.02 -26.05
N TYR A 179 1.93 9.06 -25.09
CA TYR A 179 1.44 7.88 -24.38
C TYR A 179 0.35 7.13 -25.16
N ASN A 180 0.67 6.74 -26.38
CA ASN A 180 -0.23 5.99 -27.24
C ASN A 180 -0.13 4.47 -27.02
N ARG A 181 -0.99 3.74 -27.72
CA ARG A 181 -1.04 2.29 -27.68
C ARG A 181 0.28 1.63 -28.09
N ASP A 182 0.96 2.16 -29.09
CA ASP A 182 2.21 1.58 -29.58
C ASP A 182 3.31 1.67 -28.52
N LEU A 183 3.39 2.78 -27.77
CA LEU A 183 4.31 2.91 -26.65
C LEU A 183 4.00 1.86 -25.57
N PHE A 184 2.73 1.69 -25.21
CA PHE A 184 2.31 0.66 -24.24
C PHE A 184 2.66 -0.76 -24.70
N GLU A 185 2.41 -1.08 -25.97
CA GLU A 185 2.63 -2.41 -26.53
C GLU A 185 4.09 -2.73 -26.85
N ASN A 186 5.01 -1.75 -26.82
CA ASN A 186 6.42 -1.99 -27.17
C ASN A 186 7.40 -1.62 -26.05
N ASN A 187 7.01 -0.78 -25.09
CA ASN A 187 7.89 -0.43 -23.97
C ASN A 187 7.86 -1.53 -22.89
N SER A 188 9.00 -2.21 -22.70
CA SER A 188 9.11 -3.33 -21.75
C SER A 188 8.85 -2.92 -20.30
N MET A 189 9.26 -1.72 -19.91
CA MET A 189 9.07 -1.22 -18.55
C MET A 189 7.60 -0.93 -18.26
N ILE A 190 6.88 -0.31 -19.20
CA ILE A 190 5.43 -0.09 -19.05
C ILE A 190 4.73 -1.46 -18.96
N LYS A 191 5.08 -2.42 -19.81
CA LYS A 191 4.51 -3.78 -19.72
C LYS A 191 4.76 -4.43 -18.36
N GLU A 192 5.99 -4.37 -17.88
CA GLU A 192 6.38 -4.95 -16.58
C GLU A 192 5.57 -4.34 -15.44
N ILE A 193 5.41 -3.00 -15.42
CA ILE A 193 4.55 -2.30 -14.45
C ILE A 193 3.13 -2.83 -14.48
N PHE A 194 2.54 -2.97 -15.67
CA PHE A 194 1.15 -3.41 -15.81
C PHE A 194 0.95 -4.90 -15.52
N GLU A 195 1.91 -5.75 -15.86
CA GLU A 195 1.91 -7.17 -15.48
C GLU A 195 1.99 -7.31 -13.97
N PHE A 196 2.91 -6.58 -13.33
CA PHE A 196 3.04 -6.54 -11.89
C PHE A 196 1.75 -6.06 -11.21
N GLU A 197 1.18 -4.92 -11.60
CA GLU A 197 -0.02 -4.37 -10.96
C GLU A 197 -1.26 -5.26 -11.16
N ASN A 198 -1.40 -5.91 -12.32
CA ASN A 198 -2.45 -6.91 -12.53
C ASN A 198 -2.30 -8.11 -11.59
N ASN A 199 -1.09 -8.66 -11.47
CA ASN A 199 -0.82 -9.80 -10.60
C ASN A 199 -0.97 -9.40 -9.13
N LEU A 200 -0.46 -8.23 -8.73
CA LEU A 200 -0.59 -7.70 -7.37
C LEU A 200 -2.07 -7.55 -6.98
N LYS A 201 -2.91 -7.02 -7.87
CA LYS A 201 -4.35 -6.87 -7.60
C LYS A 201 -5.03 -8.22 -7.35
N ILE A 202 -4.71 -9.23 -8.16
CA ILE A 202 -5.20 -10.60 -7.98
C ILE A 202 -4.76 -11.16 -6.63
N LEU A 203 -3.48 -11.01 -6.27
CA LEU A 203 -2.92 -11.49 -5.00
C LEU A 203 -3.58 -10.82 -3.79
N ILE A 204 -3.81 -9.50 -3.86
CA ILE A 204 -4.52 -8.74 -2.81
C ILE A 204 -5.96 -9.24 -2.67
N GLU A 205 -6.69 -9.43 -3.78
CA GLU A 205 -8.08 -9.92 -3.74
C GLU A 205 -8.20 -11.33 -3.16
N LEU A 206 -7.28 -12.22 -3.56
CA LEU A 206 -7.15 -13.56 -3.00
C LEU A 206 -6.87 -13.51 -1.49
N ASN A 207 -5.90 -12.71 -1.06
CA ASN A 207 -5.56 -12.61 0.36
C ASN A 207 -6.66 -11.96 1.20
N LYS A 208 -7.36 -10.95 0.67
CA LYS A 208 -8.55 -10.36 1.31
C LYS A 208 -9.63 -11.41 1.58
N LYS A 209 -9.89 -12.28 0.62
CA LYS A 209 -10.96 -13.30 0.71
C LYS A 209 -10.56 -14.49 1.60
N PHE A 210 -9.33 -14.98 1.48
CA PHE A 210 -8.93 -16.26 2.10
C PHE A 210 -7.94 -16.13 3.27
N LYS A 211 -7.38 -14.94 3.50
CA LYS A 211 -6.45 -14.62 4.60
C LYS A 211 -5.29 -15.62 4.67
N PHE A 212 -4.48 -15.66 3.62
CA PHE A 212 -3.30 -16.55 3.54
C PHE A 212 -2.16 -16.05 4.42
N GLU A 213 -1.90 -14.75 4.39
CA GLU A 213 -0.93 -14.07 5.25
C GLU A 213 -1.46 -12.71 5.71
N GLU A 214 -0.84 -12.12 6.74
CA GLU A 214 -1.14 -10.76 7.15
C GLU A 214 -0.59 -9.77 6.10
N ASP A 215 -1.48 -8.94 5.55
CA ASP A 215 -1.12 -7.86 4.64
C ASP A 215 -1.38 -6.52 5.33
N ASP A 216 -0.30 -5.94 5.84
CA ASP A 216 -0.26 -4.61 6.44
C ASP A 216 0.38 -3.57 5.50
N ILE A 217 0.61 -3.96 4.23
CA ILE A 217 1.43 -3.22 3.26
C ILE A 217 0.55 -2.58 2.19
N PHE A 218 -0.26 -3.39 1.50
CA PHE A 218 -1.10 -2.94 0.40
C PHE A 218 -2.55 -2.75 0.82
N ILE A 219 -2.95 -3.39 1.91
CA ILE A 219 -4.23 -3.15 2.56
C ILE A 219 -3.97 -2.18 3.72
N PRO A 220 -4.59 -0.99 3.73
CA PRO A 220 -4.46 -0.07 4.84
C PRO A 220 -4.80 -0.78 6.15
N LYS A 221 -3.98 -0.56 7.18
CA LYS A 221 -4.31 -1.03 8.53
C LYS A 221 -5.67 -0.47 8.89
N THR A 222 -6.56 -1.36 9.32
CA THR A 222 -7.87 -0.93 9.79
C THR A 222 -7.67 0.01 10.98
N LYS A 223 -8.59 0.95 11.19
CA LYS A 223 -8.52 1.91 12.31
C LYS A 223 -8.37 1.18 13.64
N ALA A 224 -9.01 0.01 13.79
CA ALA A 224 -8.86 -0.85 14.96
C ALA A 224 -7.41 -1.31 15.19
N LYS A 225 -6.68 -1.71 14.15
CA LYS A 225 -5.26 -2.10 14.27
C LYS A 225 -4.39 -0.91 14.67
N ILE A 226 -4.66 0.28 14.11
CA ILE A 226 -3.90 1.49 14.42
C ILE A 226 -4.13 1.89 15.89
N ILE A 227 -5.40 1.98 16.30
CA ILE A 227 -5.78 2.32 17.68
C ILE A 227 -5.24 1.28 18.65
N PHE A 228 -5.32 -0.01 18.35
CA PHE A 228 -4.82 -1.04 19.27
C PHE A 228 -3.30 -0.95 19.44
N LYS A 229 -2.55 -0.61 18.38
CA LYS A 229 -1.10 -0.44 18.49
C LYS A 229 -0.75 0.69 19.47
N GLU A 230 -1.46 1.81 19.39
CA GLU A 230 -1.19 3.01 20.22
C GLU A 230 -1.78 2.94 21.63
N TYR A 231 -2.93 2.28 21.79
CA TYR A 231 -3.73 2.28 23.03
C TYR A 231 -4.04 0.86 23.54
N ASN A 232 -3.15 -0.12 23.30
CA ASN A 232 -3.33 -1.52 23.74
C ASN A 232 -3.56 -1.64 25.25
N ASP A 233 -3.03 -0.70 26.04
CA ASP A 233 -3.15 -0.64 27.47
C ASP A 233 -4.48 -0.06 27.93
N GLN A 234 -5.32 0.45 27.04
CA GLN A 234 -6.62 1.04 27.36
C GLN A 234 -7.80 0.15 26.93
N PHE A 235 -7.64 -0.66 25.89
CA PHE A 235 -8.65 -1.60 25.42
C PHE A 235 -8.34 -3.04 25.83
N GLN A 236 -9.36 -3.88 25.94
CA GLN A 236 -9.19 -5.29 26.31
C GLN A 236 -8.50 -6.10 25.21
N SER A 237 -8.84 -5.85 23.95
CA SER A 237 -8.34 -6.63 22.81
C SER A 237 -8.52 -5.93 21.48
N LEU A 238 -7.76 -6.37 20.47
CA LEU A 238 -7.97 -5.96 19.07
C LEU A 238 -9.40 -6.27 18.58
N LYS A 239 -9.99 -7.41 19.01
CA LYS A 239 -11.36 -7.79 18.63
C LYS A 239 -12.40 -6.75 19.07
N GLN A 240 -12.22 -6.16 20.26
CA GLN A 240 -13.09 -5.09 20.74
C GLN A 240 -13.07 -3.88 19.80
N LEU A 241 -11.88 -3.47 19.36
CA LEU A 241 -11.71 -2.35 18.43
C LEU A 241 -12.20 -2.68 17.02
N GLN A 242 -12.03 -3.92 16.55
CA GLN A 242 -12.56 -4.37 15.27
C GLN A 242 -14.09 -4.29 15.24
N PHE A 243 -14.75 -4.70 16.34
CA PHE A 243 -16.19 -4.54 16.47
C PHE A 243 -16.62 -3.06 16.48
N ILE A 244 -15.89 -2.19 17.20
CA ILE A 244 -16.15 -0.75 17.18
C ILE A 244 -16.05 -0.21 15.74
N GLU A 245 -14.99 -0.55 15.03
CA GLU A 245 -14.77 -0.13 13.64
C GLU A 245 -15.87 -0.63 12.71
N GLU A 246 -16.25 -1.91 12.80
CA GLU A 246 -17.35 -2.48 12.01
C GLU A 246 -18.66 -1.71 12.24
N LYS A 247 -19.01 -1.46 13.51
CA LYS A 247 -20.25 -0.76 13.84
C LYS A 247 -20.24 0.70 13.41
N LEU A 248 -19.10 1.37 13.48
CA LEU A 248 -18.96 2.77 13.05
C LEU A 248 -18.78 2.92 11.54
N THR A 249 -18.60 1.83 10.80
CA THR A 249 -18.65 1.87 9.33
C THR A 249 -20.08 2.17 8.84
N ILE A 250 -21.10 1.77 9.61
CA ILE A 250 -22.52 2.04 9.37
C ILE A 250 -22.84 3.49 9.77
N GLU A 251 -23.39 4.29 8.86
CA GLU A 251 -23.60 5.72 9.06
C GLU A 251 -24.58 6.03 10.20
N GLU A 252 -25.65 5.23 10.33
CA GLU A 252 -26.67 5.38 11.38
C GLU A 252 -26.09 5.24 12.79
N ASN A 253 -25.03 4.45 12.93
CA ASN A 253 -24.36 4.15 14.20
C ASN A 253 -23.37 5.25 14.61
N ARG A 254 -23.06 6.21 13.73
CA ARG A 254 -22.18 7.36 14.05
C ARG A 254 -22.87 8.43 14.89
N LYS A 255 -24.16 8.26 15.18
CA LYS A 255 -24.93 9.18 16.02
C LYS A 255 -24.43 9.14 17.47
N PRO A 256 -24.35 10.30 18.18
CA PRO A 256 -23.88 10.35 19.57
C PRO A 256 -24.60 9.36 20.49
N SER A 257 -25.90 9.18 20.30
CA SER A 257 -26.70 8.28 21.14
C SER A 257 -26.33 6.80 21.00
N TYR A 258 -25.85 6.38 19.83
CA TYR A 258 -25.38 4.99 19.63
C TYR A 258 -24.02 4.80 20.30
N ILE A 259 -23.10 5.74 20.10
CA ILE A 259 -21.75 5.70 20.67
C ILE A 259 -21.80 5.74 22.20
N VAL A 260 -22.73 6.50 22.79
CA VAL A 260 -23.02 6.43 24.23
C VAL A 260 -23.45 5.02 24.63
N SER A 261 -24.44 4.42 23.94
CA SER A 261 -24.84 3.02 24.20
C SER A 261 -23.69 2.03 24.07
N LEU A 262 -22.81 2.19 23.08
CA LEU A 262 -21.65 1.35 22.85
C LEU A 262 -20.63 1.43 23.99
N TYR A 263 -20.30 2.65 24.44
CA TYR A 263 -19.40 2.85 25.57
C TYR A 263 -19.92 2.23 26.86
N PHE A 264 -21.20 2.46 27.18
CA PHE A 264 -21.81 1.91 28.39
C PHE A 264 -22.01 0.39 28.33
N PHE A 265 -22.28 -0.16 27.14
CA PHE A 265 -22.31 -1.61 26.93
C PHE A 265 -20.99 -2.27 27.34
N PHE A 266 -19.85 -1.76 26.88
CA PHE A 266 -18.55 -2.33 27.24
C PHE A 266 -18.22 -2.22 28.74
N LYS A 267 -18.79 -1.21 29.41
CA LYS A 267 -18.66 -0.99 30.85
C LYS A 267 -19.63 -1.83 31.69
N LEU A 268 -20.61 -2.52 31.10
CA LEU A 268 -21.55 -3.36 31.85
C LEU A 268 -20.78 -4.42 32.64
N GLU A 269 -21.11 -4.61 33.92
CA GLU A 269 -20.44 -5.59 34.80
C GLU A 269 -20.44 -7.03 34.25
N LYS A 270 -21.48 -7.41 33.49
CA LYS A 270 -21.57 -8.74 32.86
C LYS A 270 -20.64 -8.92 31.65
N VAL A 271 -20.19 -7.82 31.07
CA VAL A 271 -19.29 -7.79 29.90
C VAL A 271 -17.86 -7.50 30.35
N ASN A 272 -17.70 -6.55 31.29
CA ASN A 272 -16.49 -6.13 31.99
C ASN A 272 -15.24 -6.08 31.10
N LEU A 273 -15.38 -5.51 29.91
CA LEU A 273 -14.24 -5.33 29.01
C LEU A 273 -13.49 -4.08 29.43
N LYS A 274 -12.16 -4.19 29.54
CA LYS A 274 -11.28 -3.04 29.68
C LYS A 274 -11.54 -2.04 28.56
N ILE A 275 -11.79 -0.79 28.94
CA ILE A 275 -12.10 0.32 28.03
C ILE A 275 -11.52 1.61 28.65
N PRO A 276 -11.02 2.57 27.84
CA PRO A 276 -10.58 3.85 28.34
C PRO A 276 -11.65 4.61 29.11
N LYS A 277 -11.23 5.65 29.83
CA LYS A 277 -12.16 6.61 30.43
C LYS A 277 -12.93 7.33 29.33
N GLU A 278 -14.12 7.84 29.67
CA GLU A 278 -15.05 8.47 28.72
C GLU A 278 -14.38 9.52 27.83
N LYS A 279 -13.56 10.38 28.43
CA LYS A 279 -12.84 11.44 27.72
C LYS A 279 -11.90 10.84 26.66
N ASP A 280 -11.06 9.89 27.07
CA ASP A 280 -10.05 9.28 26.20
C ASP A 280 -10.70 8.41 25.13
N PHE A 281 -11.74 7.65 25.47
CA PHE A 281 -12.55 6.89 24.51
C PHE A 281 -13.15 7.81 23.44
N ARG A 282 -13.72 8.95 23.85
CA ARG A 282 -14.28 9.93 22.92
C ARG A 282 -13.21 10.52 22.00
N GLU A 283 -12.07 10.94 22.56
CA GLU A 283 -10.97 11.55 21.80
C GLU A 283 -10.41 10.58 20.76
N ILE A 284 -10.15 9.32 21.15
CA ILE A 284 -9.75 8.26 20.23
C ILE A 284 -10.79 8.08 19.11
N LEU A 285 -12.09 8.10 19.42
CA LEU A 285 -13.11 7.97 18.38
C LEU A 285 -13.19 9.19 17.45
N LEU A 286 -12.96 10.40 17.95
CA LEU A 286 -12.94 11.63 17.14
C LEU A 286 -11.77 11.61 16.15
N ASP A 287 -10.57 11.30 16.64
CA ASP A 287 -9.33 11.33 15.87
C ASP A 287 -9.34 10.31 14.74
N TYR A 288 -9.95 9.14 14.98
CA TYR A 288 -9.90 8.03 14.05
C TYR A 288 -11.16 7.88 13.19
N PHE A 289 -12.35 8.27 13.64
CA PHE A 289 -13.61 7.97 12.94
C PHE A 289 -14.34 9.17 12.32
N ASP A 290 -13.73 10.36 12.32
CA ASP A 290 -14.33 11.61 11.78
C ASP A 290 -15.75 11.84 12.32
N LEU A 291 -15.86 11.79 13.65
CA LEU A 291 -17.14 11.92 14.35
C LEU A 291 -17.30 13.34 14.90
N LYS A 292 -18.55 13.77 15.09
CA LYS A 292 -18.89 15.02 15.78
C LYS A 292 -19.53 14.71 17.13
N LEU A 293 -18.69 14.44 18.13
CA LEU A 293 -19.12 14.07 19.48
C LEU A 293 -18.91 15.21 20.48
N LYS A 294 -19.93 15.40 21.34
CA LYS A 294 -19.79 16.14 22.61
C LYS A 294 -19.51 15.12 23.73
N ARG A 295 -19.76 15.47 25.00
CA ARG A 295 -19.63 14.54 26.12
C ARG A 295 -20.52 13.29 25.93
N LEU A 296 -19.96 12.11 26.20
CA LEU A 296 -20.72 10.86 26.24
C LEU A 296 -21.41 10.75 27.60
N LYS A 297 -22.62 11.30 27.69
CA LYS A 297 -23.47 11.22 28.88
C LYS A 297 -24.75 10.47 28.56
N VAL A 298 -25.12 9.58 29.46
CA VAL A 298 -26.49 9.08 29.55
C VAL A 298 -27.28 10.11 30.34
N ASN A 299 -28.24 10.78 29.70
CA ASN A 299 -29.09 11.75 30.38
C ASN A 299 -30.05 11.06 31.37
N ASP A 300 -30.40 9.80 31.12
CA ASP A 300 -31.28 8.98 31.98
C ASP A 300 -30.97 7.49 31.76
N SER A 301 -30.56 6.78 32.81
CA SER A 301 -30.23 5.34 32.78
C SER A 301 -31.48 4.46 32.60
N SER A 302 -32.68 5.01 32.83
CA SER A 302 -33.97 4.37 32.60
C SER A 302 -34.54 4.59 31.20
N ASN A 303 -33.80 5.26 30.30
CA ASN A 303 -34.24 5.50 28.93
C ASN A 303 -34.37 4.16 28.15
N ASP A 304 -35.61 3.77 27.87
CA ASP A 304 -35.94 2.54 27.14
C ASP A 304 -35.19 2.41 25.81
N LYS A 305 -35.01 3.51 25.07
CA LYS A 305 -34.27 3.49 23.79
C LYS A 305 -32.78 3.21 23.97
N HIS A 306 -32.18 3.67 25.07
CA HIS A 306 -30.79 3.36 25.40
C HIS A 306 -30.63 1.89 25.78
N GLN A 307 -31.55 1.36 26.60
CA GLN A 307 -31.56 -0.05 27.00
C GLN A 307 -31.79 -0.98 25.80
N ILE A 308 -32.71 -0.65 24.90
CA ILE A 308 -32.93 -1.39 23.65
C ILE A 308 -31.65 -1.44 22.82
N ARG A 309 -31.00 -0.28 22.57
CA ARG A 309 -29.74 -0.23 21.83
C ARG A 309 -28.64 -1.05 22.48
N MET A 310 -28.50 -0.99 23.81
CA MET A 310 -27.51 -1.80 24.51
C MET A 310 -27.74 -3.30 24.36
N ARG A 311 -29.00 -3.77 24.41
CA ARG A 311 -29.33 -5.17 24.17
C ARG A 311 -29.01 -5.59 22.73
N THR A 312 -29.31 -4.73 21.75
CA THR A 312 -28.95 -4.97 20.35
C THR A 312 -27.44 -5.09 20.20
N ILE A 313 -26.67 -4.12 20.71
CA ILE A 313 -25.20 -4.13 20.68
C ILE A 313 -24.65 -5.40 21.36
N GLN A 314 -25.24 -5.82 22.48
CA GLN A 314 -24.85 -7.03 23.18
C GLN A 314 -25.02 -8.28 22.32
N ASN A 315 -26.17 -8.43 21.67
CA ASN A 315 -26.41 -9.58 20.78
C ASN A 315 -25.44 -9.57 19.60
N GLU A 316 -25.24 -8.42 18.97
CA GLU A 316 -24.29 -8.26 17.88
C GLU A 316 -22.85 -8.56 18.32
N TRP A 317 -22.45 -8.15 19.52
CA TRP A 317 -21.14 -8.49 20.08
C TRP A 317 -20.97 -9.99 20.29
N LEU A 318 -21.99 -10.65 20.87
CA LEU A 318 -21.97 -12.10 21.10
C LEU A 318 -21.92 -12.89 19.79
N GLU A 319 -22.54 -12.39 18.72
CA GLU A 319 -22.42 -12.98 17.38
C GLU A 319 -21.03 -12.74 16.77
N PHE A 320 -20.49 -11.53 16.94
CA PHE A 320 -19.18 -11.16 16.40
C PHE A 320 -18.01 -11.96 17.02
N ILE A 321 -18.11 -12.32 18.29
CA ILE A 321 -17.03 -13.05 18.99
C ILE A 321 -17.10 -14.57 18.85
N LYS A 322 -18.19 -15.13 18.32
CA LYS A 322 -18.29 -16.54 17.93
C LYS A 322 -17.38 -16.83 16.75
#